data_AF-A0A7S3C3S6-F1
#
_entry.id   AF-A0A7S3C3S6-F1
#
_cell.length_a   1.000
_cell.length_b   1.000
_cell.length_c   1.000
_cell.angle_alpha   90.00
_cell.angle_beta   90.00
_cell.angle_gamma   90.00
#
_symmetry.space_group_name_H-M   'P 1'
#
loop_
_entity.id
_entity.type
_entity.pdbx_description
1 polymer ?
#
loop_
_entity_poly.entity_id
_entity_poly.type
_entity_poly.pdbx_seq_one_letter_code
_entity_poly.pdbx_strand_id
1 'polypeptide(L)'
;QRVVAAAVAEDVDGGEAHFLSERSWEECGVRCAEVGAALRRAGFERPSATQALSGEALRGGGDAVIVAETGSGKTLAYVAPALDAAVERRQQGAGEAHTRPRRALVLVPNAALSAQTCAVVGHLRGDEGRPLARAADLCARGGAHPS
;
A
#
# COMPACT_ATOMS: atom_id res chain seq x y z
N GLN A 1 23.69 -2.62 -3.35
CA GLN A 1 23.33 -1.94 -4.62
C GLN A 1 21.85 -1.58 -4.53
N ARG A 2 21.49 -0.29 -4.54
CA ARG A 2 20.08 0.14 -4.52
C ARG A 2 19.51 -0.07 -5.93
N VAL A 3 18.62 -1.04 -6.08
CA VAL A 3 17.89 -1.26 -7.32
C VAL A 3 16.72 -0.28 -7.30
N VAL A 4 16.69 0.64 -8.26
CA VAL A 4 15.50 1.44 -8.57
C VAL A 4 14.79 0.71 -9.69
N ALA A 5 13.65 0.10 -9.39
CA ALA A 5 12.83 -0.54 -10.42
C ALA A 5 11.74 0.44 -10.89
N ALA A 6 11.72 0.72 -12.19
CA ALA A 6 10.61 1.43 -12.80
C ALA A 6 9.51 0.40 -13.10
N ALA A 7 8.41 0.45 -12.36
CA ALA A 7 7.20 -0.26 -12.74
C ALA A 7 6.45 0.62 -13.75
N VAL A 8 6.83 0.48 -15.01
CA VAL A 8 6.08 1.00 -16.17
C VAL A 8 5.13 -0.10 -16.60
N ALA A 9 3.84 0.10 -16.37
CA ALA A 9 2.84 -0.67 -17.10
C ALA A 9 2.76 -0.02 -18.49
N GLU A 10 3.41 -0.63 -19.49
CA GLU A 10 3.28 -0.15 -20.87
C GLU A 10 1.87 -0.44 -21.37
N ASP A 11 1.30 0.56 -22.04
CA ASP A 11 0.06 0.43 -22.81
C ASP A 11 0.38 -0.50 -23.99
N VAL A 12 -0.11 -1.73 -23.94
CA VAL A 12 -0.04 -2.64 -25.10
C VAL A 12 -1.27 -2.34 -25.96
N ASP A 13 -1.00 -1.77 -27.14
CA ASP A 13 -1.97 -1.52 -28.22
C ASP A 13 -3.06 -2.60 -28.33
N GLY A 14 -4.33 -2.20 -28.20
CA GLY A 14 -5.42 -2.79 -28.98
C GLY A 14 -6.11 -4.08 -28.50
N GLY A 15 -6.02 -4.48 -27.24
CA GLY A 15 -6.87 -5.54 -26.66
C GLY A 15 -6.97 -5.37 -25.15
N GLU A 16 -8.16 -5.59 -24.55
CA GLU A 16 -8.42 -5.41 -23.11
C GLU A 16 -7.25 -5.88 -22.24
N ALA A 17 -6.37 -4.96 -21.87
CA ALA A 17 -5.23 -5.26 -21.03
C ALA A 17 -5.79 -5.79 -19.71
N HIS A 18 -5.38 -7.00 -19.31
CA HIS A 18 -5.82 -7.61 -18.07
C HIS A 18 -5.44 -6.69 -16.90
N PHE A 19 -6.41 -5.88 -16.45
CA PHE A 19 -6.23 -4.95 -15.33
C PHE A 19 -5.71 -5.69 -14.10
N LEU A 20 -6.27 -6.87 -13.83
CA LEU A 20 -5.84 -7.79 -12.78
C LEU A 20 -4.66 -8.64 -13.27
N SER A 21 -3.66 -8.80 -12.40
CA SER A 21 -2.61 -9.79 -12.58
C SER A 21 -3.18 -11.19 -12.34
N GLU A 22 -2.63 -12.18 -13.06
CA GLU A 22 -2.89 -13.60 -12.76
C GLU A 22 -2.20 -14.07 -11.47
N ARG A 23 -1.30 -13.25 -10.92
CA ARG A 23 -0.56 -13.53 -9.68
C ARG A 23 -1.34 -13.10 -8.46
N SER A 24 -1.18 -13.83 -7.36
CA SER A 24 -1.66 -13.48 -6.03
C SER A 24 -0.88 -12.32 -5.40
N TRP A 25 -1.41 -11.75 -4.31
CA TRP A 25 -0.70 -10.72 -3.53
C TRP A 25 0.62 -11.25 -2.95
N GLU A 26 0.61 -12.50 -2.52
CA GLU A 26 1.73 -13.21 -1.94
C GLU A 26 2.87 -13.39 -2.95
N GLU A 27 2.55 -13.82 -4.17
CA GLU A 27 3.51 -13.92 -5.28
C GLU A 27 4.06 -12.55 -5.69
N CYS A 28 3.31 -11.47 -5.44
CA CYS A 28 3.72 -10.09 -5.72
C CYS A 28 4.45 -9.42 -4.54
N GLY A 29 4.77 -10.15 -3.47
CA GLY A 29 5.63 -9.66 -2.40
C GLY A 29 4.92 -9.15 -1.14
N VAL A 30 3.61 -9.35 -0.99
CA VAL A 30 2.93 -9.22 0.31
C VAL A 30 3.18 -10.49 1.13
N ARG A 31 4.07 -10.45 2.12
CA ARG A 31 4.52 -11.67 2.82
C ARG A 31 3.84 -11.91 4.17
N CYS A 32 3.16 -10.90 4.72
CA CYS A 32 2.27 -11.09 5.86
C CYS A 32 0.91 -11.63 5.41
N ALA A 33 0.58 -12.85 5.88
CA ALA A 33 -0.71 -13.47 5.60
C ALA A 33 -1.92 -12.62 6.06
N GLU A 34 -1.79 -11.91 7.20
CA GLU A 34 -2.84 -11.02 7.71
C GLU A 34 -3.13 -9.86 6.74
N VAL A 35 -2.09 -9.33 6.08
CA VAL A 35 -2.21 -8.24 5.10
C VAL A 35 -2.85 -8.75 3.81
N GLY A 36 -2.41 -9.90 3.30
CA GLY A 36 -3.03 -10.53 2.12
C GLY A 36 -4.51 -10.86 2.35
N ALA A 37 -4.87 -11.38 3.53
CA ALA A 37 -6.26 -11.62 3.91
C ALA A 37 -7.08 -10.32 4.01
N ALA A 38 -6.50 -9.25 4.57
CA ALA A 38 -7.17 -7.96 4.68
C ALA A 38 -7.45 -7.32 3.31
N LEU A 39 -6.53 -7.45 2.36
CA LEU A 39 -6.71 -6.97 0.97
C LEU A 39 -7.90 -7.68 0.31
N ARG A 40 -7.95 -9.01 0.38
CA ARG A 40 -9.08 -9.80 -0.15
C ARG A 40 -10.40 -9.44 0.52
N ARG A 41 -10.43 -9.35 1.86
CA ARG A 41 -11.64 -8.95 2.61
C ARG A 41 -12.11 -7.53 2.29
N ALA A 42 -11.20 -6.63 1.89
CA ALA A 42 -11.55 -5.29 1.41
C ALA A 42 -12.00 -5.26 -0.06
N GLY A 43 -12.13 -6.42 -0.72
CA GLY A 43 -12.59 -6.56 -2.11
C GLY A 43 -11.46 -6.61 -3.15
N PHE A 44 -10.20 -6.60 -2.72
CA PHE A 44 -9.05 -6.67 -3.62
C PHE A 44 -8.57 -8.12 -3.75
N GLU A 45 -9.31 -8.94 -4.51
CA GLU A 45 -9.03 -10.37 -4.61
C GLU A 45 -7.64 -10.67 -5.20
N ARG A 46 -7.27 -9.93 -6.25
CA ARG A 46 -5.96 -10.01 -6.91
C ARG A 46 -5.38 -8.61 -7.13
N PRO A 47 -4.05 -8.45 -7.12
CA PRO A 47 -3.42 -7.19 -7.49
C PRO A 47 -3.68 -6.86 -8.96
N SER A 48 -3.72 -5.57 -9.29
CA SER A 48 -3.58 -5.13 -10.68
C SER A 48 -2.17 -5.38 -11.22
N ALA A 49 -1.98 -5.35 -12.53
CA ALA A 49 -0.65 -5.45 -13.14
C ALA A 49 0.34 -4.42 -12.58
N THR A 50 -0.09 -3.16 -12.40
CA THR A 50 0.72 -2.09 -11.79
C THR A 50 1.09 -2.40 -10.33
N GLN A 51 0.14 -2.90 -9.53
CA GLN A 51 0.38 -3.27 -8.13
C GLN A 51 1.34 -4.45 -8.02
N ALA A 52 1.18 -5.45 -8.90
CA ALA A 52 2.03 -6.64 -8.94
C ALA A 52 3.50 -6.27 -9.20
N LEU A 53 3.76 -5.47 -10.23
CA LEU A 53 5.12 -4.98 -10.54
C LEU A 53 5.71 -4.14 -9.42
N SER A 54 4.90 -3.27 -8.80
CA SER A 54 5.33 -2.41 -7.70
C SER A 54 5.70 -3.19 -6.45
N GLY A 55 4.91 -4.22 -6.11
CA GLY A 55 5.19 -5.09 -4.97
C GLY A 55 6.52 -5.85 -5.13
N GLU A 56 6.82 -6.32 -6.35
CA GLU A 56 8.08 -6.97 -6.67
C GLU A 56 9.28 -6.03 -6.55
N ALA A 57 9.14 -4.82 -7.09
CA ALA A 57 10.17 -3.77 -7.01
C ALA A 57 10.49 -3.36 -5.57
N LEU A 58 9.46 -3.24 -4.73
CA LEU A 58 9.58 -2.80 -3.33
C LEU A 58 9.95 -3.95 -2.38
N ARG A 59 9.92 -5.20 -2.86
CA ARG A 59 10.27 -6.40 -2.10
C ARG A 59 11.67 -6.25 -1.50
N GLY A 60 11.79 -6.51 -0.20
CA GLY A 60 13.08 -6.41 0.50
C GLY A 60 13.56 -4.98 0.79
N GLY A 61 12.72 -3.96 0.58
CA GLY A 61 13.05 -2.56 0.84
C GLY A 61 13.78 -1.87 -0.31
N GLY A 62 13.50 -2.30 -1.55
CA GLY A 62 13.92 -1.58 -2.76
C GLY A 62 13.19 -0.25 -2.93
N ASP A 63 13.63 0.52 -3.93
CA ASP A 63 13.02 1.79 -4.32
C ASP A 63 12.31 1.60 -5.67
N ALA A 64 11.13 2.21 -5.83
CA ALA A 64 10.35 2.09 -7.05
C ALA A 64 9.84 3.44 -7.56
N VAL A 65 9.81 3.59 -8.89
CA VAL A 65 9.08 4.66 -9.58
C VAL A 65 7.90 4.01 -10.30
N ILE A 66 6.69 4.39 -9.92
CA ILE A 66 5.44 3.82 -10.45
C ILE A 66 4.82 4.84 -11.39
N VAL A 67 4.81 4.52 -12.69
CA VAL A 67 4.20 5.35 -13.73
C VAL A 67 3.05 4.57 -14.35
N ALA A 68 1.83 5.04 -14.15
CA ALA A 68 0.61 4.44 -14.67
C ALA A 68 -0.51 5.47 -14.75
N GLU A 69 -1.51 5.21 -15.58
CA GLU A 69 -2.69 6.08 -15.75
C GLU A 69 -3.61 6.11 -14.51
N THR A 70 -4.54 7.06 -14.48
CA THR A 70 -5.57 7.11 -13.44
C THR A 70 -6.47 5.89 -13.56
N GLY A 71 -6.77 5.22 -12.44
CA GLY A 71 -7.54 3.97 -12.45
C GLY A 71 -6.68 2.71 -12.35
N SER A 72 -5.37 2.74 -12.67
CA SER A 72 -4.48 1.56 -12.60
C SER A 72 -4.16 1.04 -11.19
N GLY A 73 -4.84 1.54 -10.15
CA GLY A 73 -4.65 1.03 -8.79
C GLY A 73 -3.38 1.49 -8.06
N LYS A 74 -2.74 2.58 -8.51
CA LYS A 74 -1.48 3.13 -7.92
C LYS A 74 -1.50 3.30 -6.41
N THR A 75 -2.64 3.67 -5.81
CA THR A 75 -2.76 3.86 -4.36
C THR A 75 -2.37 2.60 -3.59
N LEU A 76 -2.95 1.44 -3.94
CA LEU A 76 -2.56 0.19 -3.31
C LEU A 76 -1.17 -0.29 -3.72
N ALA A 77 -0.68 0.15 -4.88
CA ALA A 77 0.66 -0.21 -5.35
C ALA A 77 1.77 0.27 -4.42
N TYR A 78 1.56 1.39 -3.70
CA TYR A 78 2.46 1.83 -2.63
C TYR A 78 1.93 1.53 -1.22
N VAL A 79 0.61 1.48 -0.99
CA VAL A 79 0.04 1.21 0.35
C VAL A 79 0.26 -0.24 0.78
N ALA A 80 -0.02 -1.22 -0.09
CA ALA A 80 0.07 -2.64 0.26
C ALA A 80 1.48 -3.04 0.73
N PRO A 81 2.57 -2.75 -0.02
CA PRO A 81 3.93 -3.10 0.43
C PRO A 81 4.38 -2.31 1.67
N ALA A 82 3.96 -1.04 1.82
CA ALA A 82 4.27 -0.25 3.01
C ALA A 82 3.58 -0.81 4.27
N LEU A 83 2.31 -1.23 4.12
CA LEU A 83 1.55 -1.85 5.19
C LEU A 83 2.12 -3.22 5.56
N ASP A 84 2.44 -4.05 4.56
CA ASP A 84 3.08 -5.34 4.74
C ASP A 84 4.37 -5.23 5.56
N ALA A 85 5.29 -4.37 5.12
CA ALA A 85 6.53 -4.13 5.84
C ALA A 85 6.34 -3.60 7.28
N ALA A 86 5.27 -2.84 7.54
CA ALA A 86 4.96 -2.34 8.87
C ALA A 86 4.39 -3.43 9.79
N VAL A 87 3.47 -4.26 9.28
CA VAL A 87 2.83 -5.34 10.05
C VAL A 87 3.82 -6.47 10.34
N GLU A 88 4.60 -6.92 9.35
CA GLU A 88 5.60 -7.97 9.56
C GLU A 88 6.61 -7.61 10.64
N ARG A 89 7.10 -6.36 10.63
CA ARG A 89 8.07 -5.90 11.63
C ARG A 89 7.47 -5.79 13.02
N ARG A 90 6.17 -5.44 13.12
CA ARG A 90 5.46 -5.47 14.40
C ARG A 90 5.38 -6.90 14.94
N GLN A 91 5.12 -7.88 14.07
CA GLN A 91 5.06 -9.29 14.45
C GLN A 91 6.46 -9.82 14.85
N GLN A 92 7.51 -9.42 14.15
CA GLN A 92 8.90 -9.78 14.47
C GLN A 92 9.43 -9.10 15.75
N GLY A 93 9.03 -7.86 16.01
CA GLY A 93 9.47 -7.05 17.15
C GLY A 93 8.68 -7.25 18.44
N ALA A 94 7.69 -8.16 18.45
CA ALA A 94 6.83 -8.41 19.60
C ALA A 94 7.57 -8.96 20.85
N GLY A 95 8.85 -9.35 20.72
CA GLY A 95 9.72 -9.76 21.82
C GLY A 95 10.67 -8.70 22.36
N GLU A 96 10.81 -7.53 21.70
CA GLU A 96 11.76 -6.49 22.08
C GLU A 96 11.02 -5.22 22.54
N ALA A 97 11.08 -4.92 23.84
CA ALA A 97 10.36 -3.84 24.51
C ALA A 97 10.67 -2.40 24.01
N HIS A 98 11.58 -2.23 23.04
CA HIS A 98 12.08 -0.93 22.58
C HIS A 98 11.96 -0.70 21.07
N THR A 99 11.18 -1.50 20.34
CA THR A 99 10.97 -1.25 18.92
C THR A 99 10.06 -0.03 18.72
N ARG A 100 10.63 1.14 18.36
CA ARG A 100 9.83 2.31 17.99
C ARG A 100 8.84 1.91 16.88
N PRO A 101 7.56 2.30 16.95
CA PRO A 101 6.61 2.00 15.90
C PRO A 101 7.08 2.65 14.60
N ARG A 102 7.33 1.83 13.57
CA ARG A 102 7.72 2.36 12.27
C ARG A 102 6.51 2.99 11.60
N ARG A 103 6.71 4.21 11.12
CA ARG A 103 5.69 5.03 10.46
C ARG A 103 6.01 5.06 8.97
N ALA A 104 5.00 4.84 8.14
CA ALA A 104 5.07 5.19 6.73
C ALA A 104 4.62 6.66 6.57
N LEU A 105 5.26 7.39 5.66
CA LEU A 105 4.84 8.73 5.27
C LEU A 105 4.44 8.69 3.80
N VAL A 106 3.18 9.02 3.51
CA VAL A 106 2.68 9.18 2.15
C VAL A 106 2.52 10.67 1.90
N LEU A 107 3.24 11.20 0.91
CA LEU A 107 3.11 12.58 0.47
C LEU A 107 2.17 12.64 -0.73
N VAL A 108 1.15 13.47 -0.63
CA VAL A 108 0.11 13.66 -1.66
C VAL A 108 -0.07 15.16 -1.92
N PRO A 109 -0.53 15.57 -3.11
CA PRO A 109 -0.49 16.98 -3.50
C PRO A 109 -1.60 17.83 -2.87
N ASN A 110 -2.63 17.24 -2.26
CA ASN A 110 -3.71 17.98 -1.61
C ASN A 110 -4.45 17.15 -0.54
N ALA A 111 -5.29 17.83 0.25
CA ALA A 111 -6.07 17.24 1.34
C ALA A 111 -7.12 16.23 0.88
N ALA A 112 -7.74 16.43 -0.29
CA ALA A 112 -8.72 15.47 -0.81
C ALA A 112 -8.08 14.11 -1.09
N LEU A 113 -6.89 14.09 -1.69
CA LEU A 113 -6.12 12.86 -1.92
C LEU A 113 -5.59 12.27 -0.60
N SER A 114 -5.24 13.10 0.38
CA SER A 114 -4.85 12.63 1.71
C SER A 114 -5.99 11.85 2.38
N ALA A 115 -7.19 12.43 2.35
CA ALA A 115 -8.39 11.81 2.88
C ALA A 115 -8.72 10.49 2.16
N GLN A 116 -8.59 10.45 0.82
CA GLN A 116 -8.80 9.23 0.04
C GLN A 116 -7.79 8.12 0.41
N THR A 117 -6.51 8.44 0.51
CA THR A 117 -5.48 7.46 0.93
C THR A 117 -5.73 6.98 2.35
N CYS A 118 -6.08 7.88 3.28
CA CYS A 118 -6.44 7.50 4.66
C CYS A 118 -7.66 6.57 4.69
N ALA A 119 -8.67 6.84 3.87
CA ALA A 119 -9.84 5.99 3.74
C ALA A 119 -9.44 4.59 3.27
N VAL A 120 -8.63 4.47 2.20
CA VAL A 120 -8.13 3.17 1.72
C VAL A 120 -7.42 2.40 2.83
N VAL A 121 -6.52 3.04 3.57
CA VAL A 121 -5.82 2.40 4.70
C VAL A 121 -6.82 1.94 5.79
N GLY A 122 -7.84 2.74 6.10
CA GLY A 122 -8.86 2.42 7.09
C GLY A 122 -9.78 1.25 6.73
N HIS A 123 -9.89 0.91 5.44
CA HIS A 123 -10.63 -0.26 4.96
C HIS A 123 -9.83 -1.56 5.10
N LEU A 124 -8.50 -1.48 5.20
CA LEU A 124 -7.62 -2.64 5.39
C LEU A 124 -7.63 -3.05 6.87
N ARG A 125 -8.53 -3.97 7.20
CA ARG A 125 -8.77 -4.47 8.56
C ARG A 125 -8.28 -5.90 8.72
N GLY A 126 -7.84 -6.29 9.91
CA GLY A 126 -7.56 -7.68 10.28
C GLY A 126 -8.84 -8.47 10.53
N ASP A 127 -8.70 -9.74 10.93
CA ASP A 127 -9.83 -10.67 11.05
C ASP A 127 -10.81 -10.30 12.17
N GLU A 128 -10.32 -9.66 13.23
CA GLU A 128 -11.14 -9.10 14.31
C GLU A 128 -11.80 -7.75 13.94
N GLY A 129 -11.76 -7.35 12.66
CA GLY A 129 -12.25 -6.05 12.20
C GLY A 129 -11.42 -4.86 12.67
N ARG A 130 -10.30 -5.08 13.37
CA ARG A 130 -9.38 -4.01 13.78
C ARG A 130 -8.60 -3.48 12.57
N PRO A 131 -8.37 -2.16 12.43
CA PRO A 131 -7.53 -1.64 11.34
C PRO A 131 -6.10 -2.16 11.45
N LEU A 132 -5.49 -2.54 10.32
CA LEU A 132 -4.10 -3.01 10.28
C LEU A 132 -3.10 -1.87 10.57
N ALA A 133 -3.45 -0.65 10.18
CA ALA A 133 -2.69 0.56 10.50
C ALA A 133 -3.62 1.74 10.79
N ARG A 134 -3.11 2.70 11.57
CA ARG A 134 -3.75 4.01 11.74
C ARG A 134 -3.14 4.98 10.74
N ALA A 135 -3.95 5.51 9.84
CA ALA A 135 -3.57 6.66 9.01
C ALA A 135 -3.97 7.95 9.74
N ALA A 136 -3.09 8.94 9.72
CA ALA A 136 -3.38 10.27 10.22
C ALA A 136 -3.09 11.29 9.11
N ASP A 137 -4.09 12.09 8.78
CA ASP A 137 -3.92 13.21 7.86
C ASP A 137 -3.24 14.37 8.59
N LEU A 138 -2.16 14.88 7.98
CA LEU A 138 -1.35 15.99 8.49
C LEU A 138 -1.59 17.28 7.70
N CYS A 139 -2.55 17.31 6.76
CA CYS A 139 -2.98 18.55 6.15
C CYS A 139 -3.30 19.56 7.25
N ALA A 140 -2.78 20.78 7.10
CA ALA A 140 -2.88 21.83 8.10
C ALA A 140 -4.32 21.91 8.59
N ARG A 141 -4.56 21.43 9.82
CA ARG A 141 -5.83 21.65 10.49
C ARG A 141 -5.95 23.16 10.55
N GLY A 142 -6.81 23.74 9.71
CA GLY A 142 -7.23 25.12 9.89
C GLY A 142 -7.60 25.23 11.36
N GLY A 143 -6.88 26.08 12.09
CA GLY A 143 -7.11 26.27 13.51
C GLY A 143 -8.55 26.69 13.69
N ALA A 144 -9.39 25.77 14.17
CA ALA A 144 -10.62 26.16 14.84
C ALA A 144 -10.16 26.78 16.16
N HIS A 145 -10.05 28.11 16.16
CA HIS A 145 -9.91 28.90 17.37
C HIS A 145 -11.21 28.69 18.16
N PRO A 146 -11.19 28.11 19.38
CA PRO A 146 -12.38 28.15 20.22
C PRO A 146 -12.63 29.61 20.59
N SER A 147 -13.79 30.13 20.18
CA SER A 147 -14.37 31.38 20.68
C SER A 147 -15.17 31.08 21.94
#